data_AF-A0A1U7S3I7-F1
#
_entry.id   AF-A0A1U7S3I7-F1
#
_cell.length_a   1.000
_cell.length_b   1.000
_cell.length_c   1.000
_cell.angle_alpha   90.00
_cell.angle_beta   90.00
_cell.angle_gamma   90.00
#
_symmetry.space_group_name_H-M   'P 1'
#
loop_
_entity.id
_entity.type
_entity.pdbx_description
1 polymer ?
#
loop_
_entity_poly.entity_id
_entity_poly.type
_entity_poly.pdbx_seq_one_letter_code
_entity_poly.pdbx_strand_id
1 'polypeptide(L)'
;MKSGGLLLLAGLLVLCAQLQPASGMARWGKPGRCPPLSPFVPGKCLHGCNTDYDCRGARKCCSNGCGNECMLPLKGSGLHLSPSLEPARDSTATSRLS
;
A
#
# COMPACT_ATOMS: atom_id res chain seq x y z
N MET A 1 -7.77 23.34 38.71
CA MET A 1 -8.05 21.91 38.47
C MET A 1 -8.89 21.77 37.19
N LYS A 2 -8.25 21.75 36.01
CA LYS A 2 -8.92 21.59 34.69
C LYS A 2 -7.93 21.06 33.62
N SER A 3 -6.80 20.50 34.06
CA SER A 3 -5.76 19.96 33.18
C SER A 3 -5.92 18.45 32.94
N GLY A 4 -6.64 17.74 33.82
CA GLY A 4 -6.81 16.29 33.71
C GLY A 4 -7.52 15.85 32.43
N GLY A 5 -8.57 16.58 32.01
CA GLY A 5 -9.26 16.30 30.75
C GLY A 5 -8.37 16.54 29.52
N LEU A 6 -7.52 17.57 29.56
CA LEU A 6 -6.63 17.88 28.45
C LEU A 6 -5.52 16.83 28.29
N LEU A 7 -5.00 16.31 29.39
CA LEU A 7 -4.01 15.22 29.39
C LEU A 7 -4.61 13.89 28.90
N LEU A 8 -5.86 13.59 29.26
CA LEU A 8 -6.58 12.40 28.77
C LEU A 8 -6.86 12.48 27.26
N LEU A 9 -7.31 13.64 26.77
CA LEU A 9 -7.55 13.87 25.34
C LEU A 9 -6.25 13.80 24.53
N ALA A 10 -5.17 14.41 25.03
CA ALA A 10 -3.86 14.32 24.40
C ALA A 10 -3.35 12.86 24.36
N GLY A 11 -3.55 12.09 25.44
CA GLY A 11 -3.20 10.67 25.49
C GLY A 11 -3.98 9.81 24.48
N LEU A 12 -5.29 10.03 24.32
CA LEU A 12 -6.12 9.29 23.35
C LEU A 12 -5.74 9.59 21.90
N LEU A 13 -5.44 10.86 21.59
CA LEU A 13 -5.01 11.26 20.25
C LEU A 13 -3.65 10.65 19.87
N VAL A 14 -2.71 10.58 20.80
CA VAL A 14 -1.42 9.90 20.61
C VAL A 14 -1.61 8.39 20.44
N LEU A 15 -2.53 7.77 21.18
CA LEU A 15 -2.84 6.35 21.05
C LEU A 15 -3.44 6.05 19.66
N CYS A 16 -4.35 6.89 19.15
CA CYS A 16 -4.90 6.75 17.79
C CYS A 16 -3.84 6.92 16.68
N ALA A 17 -2.88 7.81 16.87
CA ALA A 17 -1.78 7.99 15.90
C ALA A 17 -0.77 6.82 15.92
N GLN A 18 -0.56 6.17 17.07
CA GLN A 18 0.24 4.95 17.19
C GLN A 18 -0.51 3.68 16.76
N LEU A 19 -1.84 3.70 16.75
CA LEU A 19 -2.68 2.67 16.12
C LEU A 19 -2.72 2.77 14.59
N GLN A 20 -1.78 3.50 13.98
CA GLN A 20 -1.39 3.22 12.60
C GLN A 20 -0.44 2.02 12.61
N PRO A 21 -0.90 0.78 12.40
CA PRO A 21 -0.08 -0.04 11.57
C PRO A 21 -0.23 0.61 10.18
N ALA A 22 0.80 1.34 9.76
CA ALA A 22 1.16 1.46 8.36
C ALA A 22 1.42 0.04 7.84
N SER A 23 0.38 -0.77 7.87
CA SER A 23 0.30 -2.02 7.18
C SER A 23 0.23 -1.55 5.74
N GLY A 24 1.40 -1.46 5.10
CA GLY A 24 1.55 -2.30 3.94
C GLY A 24 1.04 -3.66 4.39
N MET A 25 -0.28 -3.89 4.23
CA MET A 25 -0.91 -5.15 4.55
C MET A 25 -0.03 -6.13 3.82
N ALA A 26 0.76 -6.90 4.56
CA ALA A 26 1.09 -8.23 4.12
C ALA A 26 -0.30 -8.89 4.02
N ARG A 27 -0.95 -8.65 2.88
CA ARG A 27 -2.27 -9.15 2.56
C ARG A 27 -2.12 -10.64 2.72
N TRP A 28 -2.84 -11.22 3.66
CA TRP A 28 -3.06 -12.65 3.70
C TRP A 28 -3.60 -13.05 2.32
N GLY A 29 -2.73 -13.60 1.48
CA GLY A 29 -2.95 -13.64 0.04
C GLY A 29 -1.81 -14.33 -0.69
N LYS A 30 -2.06 -14.72 -1.94
CA LYS A 30 -1.10 -15.49 -2.74
C LYS A 30 0.12 -14.63 -3.09
N PRO A 31 1.31 -15.24 -3.29
CA PRO A 31 2.51 -14.49 -3.64
C PRO A 31 2.35 -13.73 -4.97
N GLY A 32 3.12 -12.64 -5.11
CA GLY A 32 3.09 -11.76 -6.28
C GLY A 32 2.16 -10.56 -6.12
N ARG A 33 2.20 -9.66 -7.11
CA ARG A 33 1.43 -8.39 -7.12
C ARG A 33 0.39 -8.42 -8.22
N CYS A 34 -0.71 -7.71 -8.02
CA CYS A 34 -1.69 -7.48 -9.09
C CYS A 34 -1.03 -6.73 -10.26
N PRO A 35 -1.39 -7.06 -11.51
CA PRO A 35 -0.96 -6.26 -12.65
C PRO A 35 -1.47 -4.82 -12.52
N PRO A 36 -0.82 -3.85 -13.19
CA PRO A 36 -1.34 -2.51 -13.28
C PRO A 36 -2.75 -2.54 -13.87
N LEU A 37 -3.60 -1.62 -13.40
CA LEU A 37 -4.96 -1.49 -13.90
C LEU A 37 -4.92 -1.25 -15.40
N SER A 38 -5.53 -2.15 -16.17
CA SER A 38 -5.85 -1.88 -17.57
C SER A 38 -6.90 -0.76 -17.65
N PRO A 39 -6.93 0.03 -18.74
CA PRO A 39 -7.97 1.04 -18.93
C PRO A 39 -9.35 0.42 -18.72
N PHE A 40 -10.20 1.13 -17.96
CA PHE A 40 -11.53 0.69 -17.59
C PHE A 40 -12.33 0.31 -18.83
N VAL A 41 -12.86 -0.92 -18.84
CA VAL A 41 -13.79 -1.38 -19.88
C VAL A 41 -15.21 -1.32 -19.30
N PRO A 42 -16.10 -0.45 -19.78
CA PRO A 42 -17.49 -0.40 -19.32
C PRO A 42 -18.14 -1.77 -19.51
N GLY A 43 -18.86 -2.24 -18.49
CA GLY A 43 -19.48 -3.58 -18.46
C GLY A 43 -18.69 -4.65 -17.68
N LYS A 44 -17.48 -4.37 -17.20
CA LYS A 44 -16.69 -5.28 -16.34
C LYS A 44 -16.75 -4.97 -14.83
N CYS A 45 -17.77 -4.26 -14.38
CA CYS A 45 -17.99 -3.95 -12.96
C CYS A 45 -18.63 -5.11 -12.21
N LEU A 46 -17.98 -6.27 -12.26
CA LEU A 46 -18.39 -7.47 -11.58
C LEU A 46 -17.46 -7.73 -10.41
N HIS A 47 -18.02 -8.16 -9.28
CA HIS A 47 -17.25 -8.63 -8.13
C HIS A 47 -17.13 -10.15 -8.24
N GLY A 48 -16.20 -10.62 -9.06
CA GLY A 48 -15.97 -12.05 -9.30
C GLY A 48 -15.18 -12.76 -8.19
N CYS A 49 -14.61 -12.01 -7.25
CA CYS A 49 -13.88 -12.50 -6.09
C CYS A 49 -13.82 -11.44 -4.99
N ASN A 50 -13.56 -11.85 -3.75
CA ASN A 50 -13.32 -10.97 -2.61
C ASN A 50 -11.87 -11.08 -2.10
N THR A 51 -11.28 -12.29 -2.19
CA THR A 51 -9.94 -12.59 -1.72
C THR A 51 -9.18 -13.43 -2.75
N ASP A 52 -7.84 -13.46 -2.64
CA ASP A 52 -7.02 -14.31 -3.51
C ASP A 52 -7.42 -15.79 -3.45
N TYR A 53 -7.93 -16.26 -2.31
CA TYR A 53 -8.31 -17.65 -2.10
C TYR A 53 -9.56 -18.07 -2.88
N ASP A 54 -10.40 -17.11 -3.27
CA ASP A 54 -11.53 -17.37 -4.16
C ASP A 54 -11.07 -17.74 -5.58
N CYS A 55 -9.83 -17.35 -5.93
CA CYS A 55 -9.25 -17.61 -7.24
C CYS A 55 -8.51 -18.95 -7.28
N ARG A 56 -8.68 -19.70 -8.37
CA ARG A 56 -7.97 -20.98 -8.57
C ARG A 56 -6.47 -20.79 -8.83
N GLY A 57 -5.65 -21.72 -8.36
CA GLY A 57 -4.21 -21.76 -8.63
C GLY A 57 -3.46 -20.54 -8.06
N ALA A 58 -2.52 -19.98 -8.82
CA ALA A 58 -1.71 -18.82 -8.38
C ALA A 58 -2.40 -17.45 -8.60
N ARG A 59 -3.64 -17.42 -9.10
CA ARG A 59 -4.35 -16.17 -9.42
C ARG A 59 -4.69 -15.39 -8.15
N LYS A 60 -4.65 -14.06 -8.26
CA LYS A 60 -4.98 -13.11 -7.20
C LYS A 60 -6.29 -12.39 -7.51
N CYS A 61 -7.00 -11.96 -6.48
CA CYS A 61 -8.19 -11.15 -6.61
C CYS A 61 -7.79 -9.67 -6.72
N CYS A 62 -7.89 -9.12 -7.92
CA CYS A 62 -7.39 -7.80 -8.24
C CYS A 62 -8.55 -6.87 -8.58
N SER A 63 -8.52 -5.64 -8.05
CA SER A 63 -9.49 -4.63 -8.45
C SER A 63 -9.22 -4.19 -9.88
N ASN A 64 -10.29 -3.92 -10.64
CA ASN A 64 -10.22 -3.36 -11.99
C ASN A 64 -10.76 -1.92 -12.07
N GLY A 65 -10.93 -1.26 -10.91
CA GLY A 65 -11.44 0.11 -10.80
C GLY A 65 -12.91 0.23 -10.39
N CYS A 66 -13.75 -0.80 -10.62
CA CYS A 66 -15.15 -0.81 -10.15
C CYS A 66 -15.62 -2.16 -9.60
N GLY A 67 -14.88 -3.24 -9.86
CA GLY A 67 -15.11 -4.57 -9.33
C GLY A 67 -13.78 -5.27 -9.11
N ASN A 68 -13.85 -6.60 -8.97
CA ASN A 68 -12.73 -7.46 -8.69
C ASN A 68 -12.73 -8.68 -9.62
N GLU A 69 -11.56 -9.03 -10.14
CA GLU A 69 -11.39 -10.15 -11.06
C GLU A 69 -10.15 -10.97 -10.69
N CYS A 70 -10.23 -12.29 -10.88
CA CYS A 70 -9.09 -13.18 -10.68
C CYS A 70 -8.05 -13.01 -11.80
N MET A 71 -6.89 -12.44 -11.50
CA MET A 71 -5.81 -12.20 -12.48
C MET A 71 -4.57 -13.00 -12.13
N LEU A 72 -3.75 -13.34 -13.13
CA LEU A 72 -2.42 -13.88 -12.85
C LEU A 72 -1.55 -12.78 -12.21
N PRO A 73 -0.78 -13.10 -11.16
CA PRO A 73 0.11 -12.13 -10.57
C PRO A 73 1.23 -11.78 -11.55
N LEU A 74 1.72 -10.55 -11.46
CA LEU A 74 3.05 -10.26 -11.98
C LEU A 74 4.01 -11.15 -11.19
N LYS A 75 4.68 -12.06 -11.89
CA LYS A 75 5.86 -12.73 -11.33
C LYS A 75 6.79 -11.58 -10.95
N GLY A 76 7.04 -11.42 -9.65
CA GLY A 76 8.20 -10.65 -9.24
C GLY A 76 9.39 -11.39 -9.81
N SER A 77 9.83 -11.02 -11.01
CA SER A 77 11.15 -11.35 -11.48
C SER A 77 12.06 -10.93 -10.34
N GLY A 78 12.76 -11.89 -9.76
CA GLY A 78 13.84 -11.64 -8.82
C GLY A 78 14.98 -10.91 -9.54
N LEU A 79 14.75 -9.67 -9.94
CA LEU A 79 15.82 -8.69 -9.90
C LEU A 79 15.96 -8.34 -8.43
N HIS A 80 16.84 -9.08 -7.77
CA HIS A 80 17.69 -8.51 -6.75
C HIS A 80 18.33 -7.26 -7.35
N LEU A 81 17.63 -6.12 -7.36
CA LEU A 81 18.29 -4.83 -7.39
C LEU A 81 18.85 -4.67 -5.98
N SER A 82 20.14 -4.98 -5.86
CA SER A 82 20.98 -4.47 -4.78
C SER A 82 20.65 -2.99 -4.57
N PRO A 83 20.37 -2.54 -3.34
CA PRO A 83 20.20 -1.13 -3.04
C PRO A 83 21.59 -0.47 -3.13
N SER A 84 21.97 -0.06 -4.33
CA SER A 84 23.16 0.76 -4.57
C SER A 84 22.90 1.70 -5.74
N LEU A 85 21.87 2.53 -5.61
CA LEU A 85 21.97 3.90 -6.09
C LEU A 85 21.39 4.80 -5.01
N GLU A 86 22.33 5.35 -4.26
CA GLU A 86 22.19 6.33 -3.19
C GLU A 86 21.10 7.39 -3.46
N PRO A 87 20.35 7.83 -2.43
CA PRO A 87 19.61 9.07 -2.52
C PRO A 87 20.60 10.22 -2.66
N ALA A 88 20.52 10.96 -3.78
CA ALA A 88 21.19 12.25 -3.90
C ALA A 88 20.64 13.18 -2.80
N ARG A 89 21.42 13.27 -1.72
CA ARG A 89 21.29 14.30 -0.69
C ARG A 89 21.53 15.65 -1.37
N ASP A 90 20.47 16.37 -1.72
CA ASP A 90 20.60 17.81 -1.89
C ASP A 90 20.70 18.42 -0.48
N SER A 91 21.94 18.55 -0.04
CA SER A 91 22.34 19.28 1.16
C SER A 91 23.44 20.24 0.76
N THR A 92 23.14 21.14 -0.17
CA THR A 92 23.88 22.39 -0.30
C THR A 92 23.07 23.51 0.34
N ALA A 93 23.37 23.69 1.62
CA ALA A 93 23.27 24.89 2.41
C ALA A 93 22.89 26.17 1.63
N THR A 94 21.83 26.79 2.11
CA THR A 94 21.64 28.23 2.12
C THR A 94 22.93 29.01 2.39
N SER A 95 23.14 30.05 1.57
CA SER A 95 23.75 31.34 1.91
C SER A 95 25.28 31.45 1.91
N ARG A 96 25.82 32.20 0.93
CA ARG A 96 26.82 33.28 1.12
C ARG A 96 27.07 34.09 -0.17
N LEU A 97 26.56 35.33 -0.13
CA LEU A 97 27.19 36.59 -0.56
C LEU A 97 27.86 36.68 -1.96
N SER A 98 27.26 37.48 -2.86
CA SER A 98 27.96 38.58 -3.53
C SER A 98 26.99 39.65 -4.01
#